data_AF-A0A523Y4H7-F1
#
_entry.id   AF-A0A523Y4H7-F1
#
_cell.length_a   1.000
_cell.length_b   1.000
_cell.length_c   1.000
_cell.angle_alpha   90.00
_cell.angle_beta   90.00
_cell.angle_gamma   90.00
#
_symmetry.space_group_name_H-M   'P 1'
#
loop_
_entity.id
_entity.type
_entity.pdbx_description
1 polymer ?
#
loop_
_entity_poly.entity_id
_entity_poly.type
_entity_poly.pdbx_seq_one_letter_code
_entity_poly.pdbx_strand_id
1 'polypeptide(L)' 'MKKLGLLLLLGLFLAGCGGAASKSEFWQHSTMYKNWDHMNFSMTGYKNPTADTGNASQSQEWWGEEIPYIPAQ' A
#
# COMPACT_ATOMS: atom_id res chain seq x y z
N MET A 1 -33.22 0.49 -14.00
CA MET A 1 -32.86 -0.20 -12.74
C MET A 1 -31.46 -0.84 -12.77
N LYS A 2 -31.16 -1.78 -13.68
CA LYS A 2 -29.84 -2.48 -13.72
C LYS A 2 -28.61 -1.56 -13.89
N LYS A 3 -28.73 -0.49 -14.68
CA LYS A 3 -27.64 0.49 -14.90
C LYS A 3 -27.29 1.29 -13.63
N LEU A 4 -28.27 1.52 -12.76
CA LEU A 4 -28.07 2.30 -11.53
C LEU A 4 -27.26 1.51 -10.49
N GLY A 5 -27.57 0.20 -10.36
CA GLY A 5 -26.78 -0.70 -9.51
C GLY A 5 -25.33 -0.84 -9.99
N LEU A 6 -25.10 -0.90 -11.30
CA LEU A 6 -23.75 -0.95 -11.87
C LEU A 6 -22.96 0.33 -11.58
N LEU A 7 -23.58 1.50 -11.73
CA LEU A 7 -22.95 2.78 -11.42
C LEU A 7 -22.61 2.91 -9.92
N LEU A 8 -23.47 2.39 -9.05
CA LEU A 8 -23.25 2.40 -7.61
C LEU A 8 -22.09 1.48 -7.20
N LEU A 9 -22.02 0.27 -7.78
CA LEU A 9 -20.89 -0.65 -7.61
C LEU A 9 -19.58 -0.04 -8.10
N LEU A 10 -19.59 0.61 -9.27
CA LEU A 10 -18.41 1.28 -9.82
C LEU A 10 -17.97 2.44 -8.94
N GLY A 11 -18.90 3.24 -8.40
CA GLY A 11 -18.60 4.32 -7.46
C GLY A 11 -17.94 3.82 -6.17
N LEU A 12 -18.48 2.74 -5.58
CA LEU A 12 -17.90 2.11 -4.39
C LEU A 12 -16.50 1.53 -4.66
N PHE A 13 -16.31 0.91 -5.83
CA PHE A 13 -15.02 0.36 -6.24
C PHE A 13 -13.96 1.45 -6.39
N LEU A 14 -14.30 2.55 -7.08
CA LEU A 14 -13.39 3.68 -7.27
C LEU A 14 -13.07 4.40 -5.96
N ALA A 15 -14.04 4.55 -5.07
CA ALA A 15 -13.83 5.13 -3.74
C ALA A 15 -12.88 4.26 -2.88
N GLY A 16 -13.05 2.94 -2.93
CA GLY A 16 -12.18 1.99 -2.22
C GLY A 16 -10.73 2.01 -2.76
N CYS A 17 -10.56 1.88 -4.08
CA CYS A 17 -9.24 1.95 -4.71
C CYS A 17 -8.57 3.31 -4.51
N GLY A 18 -9.33 4.41 -4.60
CA GLY A 18 -8.83 5.76 -4.35
C GLY A 18 -8.33 5.94 -2.91
N GLY A 19 -9.09 5.45 -1.92
CA GLY A 19 -8.69 5.52 -0.50
C GLY A 19 -7.41 4.73 -0.20
N ALA A 20 -7.29 3.51 -0.74
CA ALA A 20 -6.07 2.72 -0.59
C ALA A 20 -4.85 3.37 -1.26
N ALA A 21 -5.03 3.95 -2.44
CA ALA A 21 -3.97 4.66 -3.15
C ALA A 21 -3.54 5.97 -2.44
N SER A 22 -4.47 6.67 -1.76
CA SER A 22 -4.11 7.84 -0.95
C SER A 22 -3.32 7.45 0.31
N LYS A 23 -3.73 6.39 1.02
CA LYS A 23 -3.06 5.92 2.24
C LYS A 23 -1.66 5.36 2.01
N SER A 24 -1.45 4.70 0.87
CA SER A 24 -0.16 4.13 0.49
C SER A 24 0.79 5.14 -0.16
N GLU A 25 0.41 6.41 -0.18
CA GLU A 25 1.13 7.49 -0.86
C GLU A 25 1.34 7.24 -2.37
N PHE A 26 0.59 6.31 -2.96
CA PHE A 26 0.74 5.88 -4.35
C PHE A 26 0.63 7.05 -5.33
N TRP A 27 -0.27 8.00 -5.07
CA TRP A 27 -0.44 9.20 -5.91
C TRP A 27 0.65 10.26 -5.73
N GLN A 28 1.45 10.17 -4.67
CA GLN A 28 2.50 11.14 -4.34
C GLN A 28 3.82 10.82 -5.06
N HIS A 29 3.94 9.63 -5.65
CA HIS A 29 5.14 9.16 -6.33
C HIS A 29 4.86 8.88 -7.80
N SER A 30 5.87 9.11 -8.65
CA SER A 30 5.79 8.85 -10.09
C SER A 30 5.86 7.36 -10.45
N THR A 31 6.15 6.51 -9.47
CA THR A 31 6.32 5.07 -9.63
C THR A 31 5.56 4.34 -8.53
N MET A 32 5.17 3.09 -8.79
CA MET A 32 4.44 2.27 -7.79
C MET A 32 5.33 1.86 -6.61
N TYR A 33 6.60 1.56 -6.89
CA TYR A 33 7.60 1.18 -5.90
C TYR A 33 8.87 2.00 -6.10
N LYS A 34 9.55 2.33 -5.01
CA LYS A 34 10.82 3.10 -5.01
C LYS A 34 11.90 2.39 -5.82
N ASN A 35 11.99 1.07 -5.69
CA ASN A 35 12.95 0.21 -6.38
C ASN A 35 12.47 -1.26 -6.36
N TRP A 36 13.31 -2.16 -6.88
CA TRP A 36 13.01 -3.59 -6.96
C TRP A 36 12.91 -4.27 -5.59
N ASP A 37 13.67 -3.83 -4.60
CA ASP A 37 13.60 -4.38 -3.25
C ASP A 37 12.26 -4.05 -2.60
N HIS A 38 11.81 -2.78 -2.76
CA HIS A 38 10.48 -2.34 -2.34
C HIS A 38 9.40 -3.21 -2.99
N MET A 39 9.44 -3.39 -4.32
CA MET A 39 8.50 -4.25 -5.03
C MET A 39 8.49 -5.68 -4.47
N ASN A 40 9.67 -6.28 -4.31
CA ASN A 40 9.81 -7.67 -3.85
C ASN A 40 9.22 -7.84 -2.44
N PHE A 41 9.48 -6.88 -1.55
CA PHE A 41 8.88 -6.84 -0.22
C PHE A 41 7.35 -6.74 -0.30
N SER A 42 6.81 -5.79 -1.06
CA SER A 42 5.36 -5.60 -1.19
C SER A 42 4.64 -6.79 -1.83
N MET A 43 5.30 -7.53 -2.72
CA MET A 43 4.69 -8.68 -3.39
C MET A 43 4.75 -9.98 -2.56
N THR A 44 5.87 -10.22 -1.87
CA THR A 44 6.09 -11.50 -1.18
C THR A 44 6.62 -11.36 0.24
N GLY A 45 7.46 -10.37 0.51
CA GLY A 45 8.13 -10.19 1.81
C GLY A 45 7.19 -9.75 2.95
N TYR A 46 6.11 -9.03 2.65
CA TYR A 46 5.17 -8.49 3.65
C TYR A 46 4.51 -9.56 4.54
N LYS A 47 4.51 -10.83 4.11
CA LYS A 47 3.93 -11.96 4.86
C LYS A 47 4.76 -12.39 6.06
N ASN A 48 6.05 -12.07 6.07
CA ASN A 48 6.96 -12.39 7.16
C ASN A 48 8.03 -11.27 7.29
N PRO A 49 7.63 -10.07 7.75
CA PRO A 49 8.56 -8.97 7.90
C PRO A 49 9.58 -9.29 9.00
N THR A 50 10.85 -8.99 8.71
CA THR A 50 11.96 -9.12 9.65
C THR A 50 12.50 -7.73 10.01
N ALA A 51 13.32 -7.66 11.07
CA ALA A 51 14.03 -6.43 11.44
C ALA A 51 14.85 -5.88 10.26
N ASP A 52 15.47 -6.75 9.47
CA ASP A 52 16.24 -6.37 8.28
C ASP A 52 15.36 -5.71 7.21
N THR A 53 14.16 -6.25 6.96
CA THR A 53 13.21 -5.60 6.02
C THR A 53 12.71 -4.25 6.54
N GLY A 54 12.57 -4.09 7.86
CA GLY A 54 12.23 -2.81 8.47
C GLY A 54 13.37 -1.78 8.34
N ASN A 55 14.62 -2.21 8.51
CA ASN A 55 15.79 -1.37 8.29
C ASN A 55 15.95 -1.00 6.81
N ALA A 56 15.71 -1.95 5.89
CA ALA A 56 15.71 -1.70 4.45
C ALA A 56 14.63 -0.67 4.06
N SER A 57 13.41 -0.82 4.57
CA SER A 57 12.31 0.11 4.32
C SER A 57 12.65 1.54 4.73
N GLN A 58 13.28 1.72 5.90
CA GLN A 58 13.69 3.04 6.39
C GLN A 58 14.88 3.60 5.60
N SER A 59 15.93 2.80 5.42
CA SER A 59 17.17 3.24 4.75
C SER A 59 16.99 3.56 3.26
N GLN A 60 16.06 2.88 2.60
CA GLN A 60 15.74 3.08 1.18
C GLN A 60 14.54 4.00 0.96
N GLU A 61 13.96 4.56 2.03
CA GLU A 61 12.81 5.47 2.00
C GLU A 61 11.63 4.90 1.20
N TRP A 62 11.25 3.67 1.52
CA TRP A 62 10.04 3.06 0.94
C TRP A 62 8.80 3.76 1.51
N TRP A 63 7.88 4.12 0.63
CA TRP A 63 6.58 4.69 1.00
C TRP A 63 5.55 3.60 1.29
N GLY A 64 4.52 3.96 2.06
CA GLY A 64 3.45 3.06 2.42
C GLY A 64 2.61 3.59 3.59
N GLU A 65 1.70 2.77 4.09
CA GLU A 65 0.93 3.13 5.29
C GLU A 65 1.83 3.00 6.53
N GLU A 66 1.96 4.08 7.30
CA GLU A 66 2.65 4.03 8.59
C GLU A 66 1.90 3.09 9.54
N ILE A 67 2.58 2.04 9.99
CA ILE A 67 2.06 1.15 11.01
C ILE A 67 2.47 1.72 12.37
N PRO A 68 1.50 2.07 13.25
CA PRO A 68 1.83 2.54 14.59
C PRO A 68 2.57 1.44 15.36
N TYR A 69 3.61 1.82 16.10
CA TYR A 69 4.36 0.89 16.94
C TYR A 69 3.42 0.21 17.95
N ILE A 70 3.33 -1.12 17.88
CA ILE A 70 2.66 -1.94 18.89
C ILE A 70 3.76 -2.71 19.64
N PRO A 71 3.93 -2.48 20.96
CA PRO A 71 4.91 -3.22 21.74
C PRO A 71 4.64 -4.73 21.66
N ALA A 72 5.69 -5.53 21.52
CA ALA A 72 5.58 -6.99 21.57
C ALA A 72 4.93 -7.43 22.89
N GLN A 73 3.98 -8.37 22.83
CA GLN A 73 3.38 -9.02 23.99
C GLN A 73 4.37 -9.98 24.66
#